data_AF-A0A3L7PJK7-F1
#
_entry.id   AF-A0A3L7PJK7-F1
#
_cell.length_a   1.000
_cell.length_b   1.000
_cell.length_c   1.000
_cell.angle_alpha   90.00
_cell.angle_beta   90.00
_cell.angle_gamma   90.00
#
_symmetry.space_group_name_H-M   'P 1'
#
loop_
_entity.id
_entity.type
_entity.pdbx_description
1 polymer ?
#
loop_
_entity_poly.entity_id
_entity_poly.type
_entity_poly.pdbx_seq_one_letter_code
_entity_poly.pdbx_strand_id
1 'polypeptide(L)' 'DLRRATRTAIERGGQPVVLVPAAARRTIREAFARHLPDLVVLAEEETLDEDRLEVFATVGSVEGARAA' A
#
# COMPACT_ATOMS: atom_id res chain seq x y z
N ASP A 1 2.52 8.45 -8.79
CA ASP A 1 3.38 7.41 -8.14
C ASP A 1 2.65 6.17 -7.67
N LEU A 2 1.54 6.29 -6.94
CA LEU A 2 0.83 5.11 -6.39
C LEU A 2 0.42 4.06 -7.44
N ARG A 3 -0.12 4.49 -8.59
CA ARG A 3 -0.45 3.61 -9.73
C ARG A 3 0.75 2.79 -10.23
N ARG A 4 1.94 3.38 -10.20
CA ARG A 4 3.18 2.72 -10.64
C ARG A 4 3.65 1.75 -9.57
N ALA A 5 3.58 2.15 -8.30
CA ALA A 5 3.96 1.32 -7.16
C ALA A 5 3.11 0.05 -7.04
N THR A 6 1.80 0.13 -7.34
CA THR A 6 0.90 -1.03 -7.26
C THR A 6 0.90 -1.91 -8.50
N ARG A 7 1.53 -1.48 -9.60
CA ARG A 7 1.56 -2.22 -10.88
C ARG A 7 2.15 -3.63 -10.70
N THR A 8 3.25 -3.77 -9.96
CA THR A 8 3.91 -5.06 -9.77
C THR A 8 3.01 -6.08 -9.05
N ALA A 9 2.22 -5.64 -8.07
CA ALA A 9 1.26 -6.52 -7.40
C ALA A 9 0.17 -6.99 -8.38
N ILE A 10 -0.35 -6.07 -9.19
CA ILE A 10 -1.39 -6.36 -10.20
C ILE A 10 -0.87 -7.31 -11.30
N GLU A 11 0.34 -7.07 -11.82
CA GLU A 11 0.95 -7.90 -12.87
C GLU A 11 1.20 -9.34 -12.40
N ARG A 12 1.41 -9.54 -11.10
CA ARG A 12 1.52 -10.86 -10.47
C ARG A 12 0.16 -11.50 -10.15
N GLY A 13 -0.95 -10.87 -10.53
CA GLY A 13 -2.32 -11.32 -10.23
C GLY A 13 -2.77 -11.07 -8.79
N GLY A 14 -2.03 -10.26 -8.03
CA GLY A 14 -2.34 -9.94 -6.64
C GLY A 14 -3.25 -8.71 -6.50
N GLN A 15 -3.83 -8.55 -5.30
CA GLN A 15 -4.58 -7.36 -4.91
C GLN A 15 -3.62 -6.18 -4.71
N PRO A 16 -3.88 -5.00 -5.29
CA PRO A 16 -3.10 -3.81 -4.96
C PRO A 16 -3.43 -3.36 -3.52
N VAL A 17 -2.47 -3.52 -2.62
CA VAL A 17 -2.54 -3.08 -1.22
C VAL A 17 -1.55 -1.94 -0.99
N VAL A 18 -1.97 -0.93 -0.23
CA VAL A 18 -1.09 0.14 0.25
C VAL A 18 -1.22 0.23 1.77
N LEU A 19 -0.07 0.11 2.43
CA LEU A 19 0.10 0.32 3.87
C LEU A 19 0.37 1.80 4.14
N VAL A 20 -0.30 2.35 5.15
CA VAL A 20 -0.16 3.75 5.58
C VAL A 20 -0.26 3.87 7.11
N PRO A 21 0.18 4.99 7.71
CA PRO A 21 -0.14 5.26 9.11
C PRO A 21 -1.65 5.31 9.35
N ALA A 22 -2.12 4.84 10.51
CA ALA A 22 -3.55 4.82 10.86
C ALA A 22 -4.27 6.15 10.60
N ALA A 23 -3.64 7.27 10.96
CA ALA A 23 -4.19 8.60 10.79
C ALA A 23 -4.44 8.99 9.33
N ALA A 24 -3.69 8.40 8.38
CA ALA A 24 -3.80 8.69 6.96
C ALA A 24 -4.76 7.75 6.21
N ARG A 25 -5.09 6.58 6.78
CA ARG A 25 -5.86 5.51 6.12
C ARG A 25 -7.14 6.00 5.46
N ARG A 26 -7.98 6.71 6.21
CA ARG A 26 -9.28 7.20 5.71
C ARG A 26 -9.08 8.21 4.57
N THR A 27 -8.22 9.20 4.78
CA THR A 27 -7.95 10.25 3.80
C THR A 27 -7.40 9.67 2.50
N ILE A 28 -6.47 8.72 2.57
CA ILE A 28 -5.91 8.05 1.40
C ILE A 28 -6.97 7.20 0.70
N ARG A 29 -7.78 6.41 1.42
CA ARG A 29 -8.86 5.63 0.80
C ARG A 29 -9.85 6.52 0.05
N GLU A 30 -10.29 7.62 0.67
CA GLU A 30 -11.22 8.57 0.06
C GLU A 30 -10.62 9.25 -1.18
N ALA A 31 -9.35 9.67 -1.11
CA ALA A 31 -8.66 10.32 -2.23
C ALA A 31 -8.52 9.42 -3.46
N PHE A 32 -8.37 8.10 -3.28
CA PHE A 32 -8.13 7.17 -4.38
C PHE A 32 -9.36 6.33 -4.79
N ALA A 33 -10.46 6.35 -4.04
CA ALA A 33 -11.63 5.50 -4.29
C ALA A 33 -12.18 5.58 -5.73
N ARG A 34 -12.18 6.77 -6.34
CA ARG A 34 -12.67 6.98 -7.72
C ARG A 34 -11.66 6.56 -8.80
N HIS A 35 -10.38 6.62 -8.48
CA HIS A 35 -9.29 6.43 -9.45
C HIS A 35 -8.72 5.01 -9.43
N LEU A 36 -8.77 4.38 -8.26
CA LEU A 36 -8.30 3.02 -7.98
C LEU A 36 -9.32 2.34 -7.06
N PRO A 37 -10.49 1.94 -7.59
CA PRO A 37 -11.56 1.36 -6.77
C PRO A 37 -11.10 0.09 -6.05
N ASP A 38 -10.26 -0.70 -6.71
CA ASP A 38 -9.70 -1.95 -6.20
C ASP A 38 -8.52 -1.74 -5.26
N LEU A 39 -8.06 -0.51 -5.03
CA LEU A 39 -6.98 -0.28 -4.08
C LEU A 39 -7.44 -0.58 -2.65
N VAL A 40 -6.83 -1.59 -2.03
CA VAL A 40 -6.97 -1.84 -0.61
C VAL A 40 -6.01 -0.93 0.14
N VAL A 41 -6.52 -0.19 1.12
CA VAL A 41 -5.72 0.68 1.98
C VAL A 41 -5.80 0.12 3.39
N LEU A 42 -4.64 -0.28 3.91
CA LEU A 42 -4.49 -0.81 5.27
C LEU A 42 -3.67 0.15 6.11
N ALA A 43 -4.01 0.25 7.39
CA ALA A 43 -3.14 0.82 8.39
C ALA A 43 -2.09 -0.22 8.82
N GLU A 44 -0.92 0.22 9.26
CA GLU A 44 0.15 -0.67 9.76
C GLU A 44 -0.36 -1.61 10.85
N GLU A 45 -1.24 -1.13 11.72
CA GLU A 45 -1.83 -1.87 12.83
C GLU A 45 -2.79 -2.98 12.37
N GLU A 46 -3.39 -2.85 11.18
CA GLU A 46 -4.26 -3.88 10.60
C GLU A 46 -3.47 -5.08 10.05
N THR A 47 -2.14 -4.98 9.98
CA THR A 47 -1.26 -6.05 9.48
C THR A 47 -0.46 -6.76 10.57
N LEU A 48 -0.73 -6.46 11.84
CA LEU A 48 0.00 -7.05 12.97
C LEU A 48 -0.21 -8.57 13.10
N ASP A 49 -1.33 -9.08 12.60
CA ASP A 49 -1.67 -10.50 12.64
C ASP A 49 -1.23 -11.26 11.37
N GLU A 50 -0.56 -10.59 10.42
CA GLU A 50 -0.08 -11.21 9.20
C GLU A 50 1.28 -11.87 9.40
N ASP A 51 1.38 -13.16 9.08
CA ASP A 51 2.62 -13.94 9.24
C ASP A 51 3.80 -13.39 8.40
N ARG A 52 3.50 -12.75 7.26
CA ARG A 52 4.50 -12.20 6.36
C ARG A 52 3.95 -11.08 5.49
N LEU A 53 4.70 -9.98 5.41
CA LEU A 53 4.46 -8.88 4.47
C LEU A 53 5.59 -8.81 3.43
N GLU A 54 5.23 -8.70 2.16
CA GLU A 54 6.19 -8.43 1.08
C GLU A 54 5.94 -7.03 0.52
N VAL A 55 6.93 -6.15 0.65
CA VAL A 55 6.85 -4.76 0.20
C VAL A 55 7.52 -4.63 -1.16
N PHE A 56 6.72 -4.33 -2.19
CA PHE A 56 7.21 -4.17 -3.57
C PHE A 56 7.68 -2.76 -3.90
N ALA A 57 7.15 -1.75 -3.20
CA ALA A 57 7.46 -0.35 -3.42
C ALA A 57 7.07 0.50 -2.20
N THR A 58 7.78 1.60 -2.02
CA THR A 58 7.45 2.66 -1.06
C THR A 58 7.20 3.95 -1.84
N VAL A 59 6.19 4.74 -1.44
CA VAL A 59 5.79 5.97 -2.13
C VAL A 59 5.96 7.17 -1.21
N GLY A 60 6.75 8.15 -1.64
CA GLY A 60 7.12 9.34 -0.86
C GLY A 60 8.64 9.51 -0.78
N SER A 61 9.10 10.67 -0.32
CA SER A 61 10.53 10.95 -0.11
C SER A 61 10.91 10.74 1.36
N VAL A 62 11.31 9.52 1.71
CA VAL A 62 12.46 9.29 2.60
C VAL A 62 13.16 8.03 2.09
N GLU A 63 14.38 8.20 1.61
CA GLU A 63 15.32 7.13 1.31
C GLU A 63 15.52 6.19 2.52
N GLY A 64 15.49 4.87 2.28
CA GLY A 64 15.75 3.84 3.29
C GLY A 64 14.67 2.75 3.25
N ALA A 65 14.62 1.90 2.24
CA ALA A 65 15.46 0.70 2.21
C ALA A 65 15.68 0.10 3.61
N ARG A 66 14.83 -0.86 3.99
CA ARG A 66 15.20 -2.13 4.65
C ARG A 66 13.94 -2.98 4.86
N ALA A 67 13.66 -3.85 3.89
CA ALA A 67 13.16 -5.19 4.19
C ALA A 67 14.42 -6.06 4.26
N ALA A 68 14.75 -6.52 5.46
CA ALA A 68 15.81 -7.49 5.73
C ALA A 68 15.17 -8.84 6.06
#